data_AF-A0A0B5AW38-F1
#
_entry.id   AF-A0A0B5AW38-F1
#
_cell.length_a   1.000
_cell.length_b   1.000
_cell.length_c   1.000
_cell.angle_alpha   90.00
_cell.angle_beta   90.00
_cell.angle_gamma   90.00
#
_symmetry.space_group_name_H-M   'P 1'
#
loop_
_entity.id
_entity.type
_entity.pdbx_description
1 polymer ?
#
loop_
_entity_poly.entity_id
_entity_poly.type
_entity_poly.pdbx_seq_one_letter_code
_entity_poly.pdbx_strand_id
1 'polypeptide(L)'
;MMKRYIDNQRGYSLLLTIFAVMFISIVGVSILSFTLNTTRVTVNEQVNQSSYYIAEAGLIEKRAELNALATAAYEDILNGYNDMPAEDQAEFGVEGAFYSRVQSLIDEKLTFETTSTYEEQQSVTPFSTAKVTQISSSPLVYEISSAGTIPAEKTPSLTKELKQRVQIQMNVDTETEVVTIPGDGGTTKFQACFSVYAGGDFEHNGGPLKGPIYSNGKTTLSGGNASISGNIYSKGEVLLQGGSARVNGNVYTGQSVTVKGGGASVNGEIFENFNSEAAQIECVQKAPELPPAETAFPATNVATMPNETIQLHSNKHDVIKNGELNIDNYLVRDTNYVLKLNRDVYFKKISIKSDYQLTIDLQGEHRRIFVDDFDFQQGRVEFINPGKLEIIVQDDLKLTGGSSINRNNDTDQLIIRHAGNKKLTFAGATALNGSLHVKEADITLAGSNNIDGDLFAYGTSDIKITGGSNAADKLIIAPNSNLSISGGGSANGNIIVKDFSITGGGSVNPPDSDYGEWDGPGGEEDIEVIRYSEDGSFLRTDVLVEE
;
A
#
# COMPACT_ATOMS: atom_id res chain seq x y z
N MET A 1 -120.84 -37.25 -28.02
CA MET A 1 -121.08 -37.91 -26.72
C MET A 1 -120.01 -38.98 -26.51
N MET A 2 -118.83 -38.63 -26.01
CA MET A 2 -117.90 -39.61 -25.41
C MET A 2 -117.02 -38.90 -24.36
N LYS A 3 -117.72 -38.21 -23.47
CA LYS A 3 -117.21 -37.71 -22.19
C LYS A 3 -117.39 -38.86 -21.19
N ARG A 4 -116.39 -39.75 -21.07
CA ARG A 4 -116.20 -40.75 -19.99
C ARG A 4 -115.25 -41.83 -20.48
N TYR A 5 -113.94 -41.67 -20.28
CA TYR A 5 -112.97 -42.79 -20.13
C TYR A 5 -111.60 -42.29 -19.61
N ILE A 6 -111.54 -41.21 -18.82
CA ILE A 6 -110.29 -40.78 -18.14
C ILE A 6 -110.57 -40.50 -16.66
N ASP A 7 -111.25 -41.41 -15.98
CA ASP A 7 -111.34 -41.43 -14.51
C ASP A 7 -111.08 -42.86 -13.99
N ASN A 8 -110.02 -43.50 -14.49
CA ASN A 8 -109.53 -44.75 -13.91
C ASN A 8 -108.01 -44.70 -13.72
N GLN A 9 -107.57 -44.07 -12.63
CA GLN A 9 -106.15 -43.89 -12.28
C GLN A 9 -105.53 -45.10 -11.53
N ARG A 10 -106.24 -46.23 -11.40
CA ARG A 10 -105.82 -47.38 -10.54
C ARG A 10 -104.64 -48.24 -11.07
N GLY A 11 -103.93 -47.80 -12.10
CA GLY A 11 -102.71 -48.44 -12.60
C GLY A 11 -101.57 -47.49 -12.97
N TYR A 12 -101.82 -46.16 -13.01
CA TYR A 12 -100.83 -45.17 -13.42
C TYR A 12 -99.85 -44.79 -12.31
N SER A 13 -100.20 -44.94 -11.02
CA SER A 13 -99.30 -44.62 -9.91
C SER A 13 -98.02 -45.45 -9.91
N LEU A 14 -98.07 -46.73 -10.32
CA LEU A 14 -96.90 -47.61 -10.43
C LEU A 14 -95.98 -47.18 -11.59
N LEU A 15 -96.56 -46.87 -12.76
CA LEU A 15 -95.80 -46.35 -13.90
C LEU A 15 -95.16 -45.00 -13.58
N LEU A 16 -95.89 -44.10 -12.93
CA LEU A 16 -95.41 -42.76 -12.57
C LEU A 16 -94.31 -42.82 -11.50
N THR A 17 -94.40 -43.75 -10.54
CA THR A 17 -93.30 -44.01 -9.57
C THR A 17 -92.08 -44.65 -10.23
N ILE A 18 -92.24 -45.60 -11.15
CA ILE A 18 -91.12 -46.18 -11.91
C ILE A 18 -90.46 -45.11 -12.78
N PHE A 19 -91.23 -44.28 -13.48
CA PHE A 19 -90.69 -43.15 -14.25
C PHE A 19 -90.00 -42.12 -13.36
N ALA A 20 -90.56 -41.79 -12.19
CA ALA A 20 -89.92 -40.88 -11.24
C ALA A 20 -88.60 -41.46 -10.71
N VAL A 21 -88.56 -42.74 -10.34
CA VAL A 21 -87.34 -43.41 -9.87
C VAL A 21 -86.30 -43.53 -10.98
N MET A 22 -86.71 -43.87 -12.21
CA MET A 22 -85.82 -43.94 -13.36
C MET A 22 -85.23 -42.56 -13.69
N PHE A 23 -86.06 -41.51 -13.66
CA PHE A 23 -85.63 -40.13 -13.87
C PHE A 23 -84.64 -39.67 -12.79
N ILE A 24 -84.95 -39.92 -11.51
CA ILE A 24 -84.06 -39.63 -10.38
C ILE A 24 -82.75 -40.42 -10.48
N SER A 25 -82.79 -41.67 -10.94
CA SER A 25 -81.60 -42.51 -11.09
C SER A 25 -80.70 -42.01 -12.23
N ILE A 26 -81.28 -41.62 -13.36
CA ILE A 26 -80.52 -41.05 -14.50
C ILE A 26 -79.86 -39.74 -14.07
N VAL A 27 -80.62 -38.83 -13.46
CA VAL A 27 -80.10 -37.55 -12.96
C VAL A 27 -79.05 -37.78 -11.88
N GLY A 28 -79.27 -38.72 -10.96
CA GLY A 28 -78.35 -39.05 -9.88
C GLY A 28 -77.00 -39.58 -10.39
N VAL A 29 -77.01 -40.48 -11.38
CA VAL A 29 -75.78 -40.99 -12.01
C VAL A 29 -75.04 -39.91 -12.80
N SER A 30 -75.77 -39.01 -13.49
CA SER A 30 -75.17 -37.88 -14.21
C SER A 30 -74.49 -36.89 -13.27
N ILE A 31 -75.12 -36.52 -12.14
CA ILE A 31 -74.53 -35.64 -11.14
C ILE A 31 -73.30 -36.29 -10.51
N LEU A 32 -73.39 -37.57 -10.12
CA LEU A 32 -72.27 -38.30 -9.54
C LEU A 32 -71.07 -38.36 -10.50
N SER A 33 -71.31 -38.63 -11.78
CA SER A 33 -70.27 -38.64 -12.82
C SER A 33 -69.64 -37.27 -13.02
N PHE A 34 -70.44 -36.21 -13.02
CA PHE A 34 -69.96 -34.83 -13.09
C PHE A 34 -69.10 -34.48 -11.86
N THR A 35 -69.58 -34.78 -10.65
CA THR A 35 -68.85 -34.54 -9.40
C THR A 35 -67.52 -35.30 -9.38
N LEU A 36 -67.50 -36.58 -9.76
CA LEU A 36 -66.26 -37.36 -9.81
C LEU A 36 -65.24 -36.78 -10.81
N ASN A 37 -65.72 -36.31 -11.97
CA ASN A 37 -64.86 -35.67 -12.96
C ASN A 37 -64.33 -34.31 -12.46
N THR A 38 -65.20 -33.48 -11.87
CA THR A 38 -64.81 -32.20 -11.27
C THR A 38 -63.79 -32.41 -10.16
N THR A 39 -64.01 -33.35 -9.22
CA THR A 39 -63.05 -33.65 -8.16
C THR A 39 -61.71 -34.12 -8.72
N ARG A 40 -61.71 -34.96 -9.76
CA ARG A 40 -60.46 -35.40 -10.41
C ARG A 40 -59.71 -34.24 -11.07
N VAL A 41 -60.42 -33.34 -11.76
CA VAL A 41 -59.83 -32.15 -12.39
C VAL A 41 -59.26 -31.22 -11.30
N THR A 42 -60.01 -30.96 -10.23
CA THR A 42 -59.57 -30.11 -9.12
C THR A 42 -58.33 -30.66 -8.42
N VAL A 43 -58.28 -31.96 -8.13
CA VAL A 43 -57.10 -32.60 -7.51
C VAL A 43 -55.89 -32.49 -8.45
N ASN A 44 -56.07 -32.72 -9.75
CA ASN A 44 -54.98 -32.61 -10.71
C ASN A 44 -54.47 -31.16 -10.84
N GLU A 45 -55.37 -30.18 -10.86
CA GLU A 45 -55.01 -28.75 -10.93
C GLU A 45 -54.29 -28.29 -9.65
N GLN A 46 -54.76 -28.73 -8.49
CA GLN A 46 -54.11 -28.45 -7.22
C GLN A 46 -52.69 -29.04 -7.16
N VAL A 47 -52.51 -30.30 -7.58
CA VAL A 47 -51.19 -30.95 -7.62
C VAL A 47 -50.27 -30.26 -8.63
N ASN A 48 -50.81 -29.84 -9.78
CA ASN A 48 -50.07 -29.09 -10.81
C ASN A 48 -49.54 -27.75 -10.28
N GLN A 49 -50.41 -26.93 -9.69
CA GLN A 49 -50.02 -25.67 -9.06
C GLN A 49 -49.06 -25.89 -7.91
N SER A 50 -49.29 -26.93 -7.09
CA SER A 50 -48.39 -27.25 -5.98
C SER A 50 -46.99 -27.63 -6.48
N SER A 51 -46.87 -28.49 -7.49
CA SER A 51 -45.56 -28.84 -8.08
C SER A 51 -44.84 -27.63 -8.67
N TYR A 52 -45.56 -26.67 -9.24
CA TYR A 52 -45.00 -25.40 -9.70
C TYR A 52 -44.41 -24.58 -8.55
N TYR A 53 -45.17 -24.35 -7.46
CA TYR A 53 -44.67 -23.58 -6.32
C TYR A 53 -43.49 -24.27 -5.61
N ILE A 54 -43.48 -25.61 -5.57
CA ILE A 54 -42.36 -26.39 -5.03
C ILE A 54 -41.11 -26.24 -5.92
N ALA A 55 -41.28 -26.26 -7.25
CA ALA A 55 -40.18 -25.98 -8.18
C ALA A 55 -39.68 -24.53 -8.02
N GLU A 56 -40.60 -23.56 -7.91
CA GLU A 56 -40.29 -22.15 -7.74
C GLU A 56 -39.52 -21.90 -6.43
N ALA A 57 -39.94 -22.53 -5.34
CA ALA A 57 -39.25 -22.42 -4.05
C ALA A 57 -37.79 -22.88 -4.14
N GLY A 58 -37.51 -24.05 -4.73
CA GLY A 58 -36.13 -24.53 -4.91
C GLY A 58 -35.29 -23.64 -5.83
N LEU A 59 -35.92 -23.02 -6.84
CA LEU A 59 -35.27 -22.05 -7.72
C LEU A 59 -34.92 -20.76 -6.97
N ILE A 60 -35.87 -20.23 -6.19
CA ILE A 60 -35.68 -19.03 -5.36
C ILE A 60 -34.60 -19.25 -4.31
N GLU A 61 -34.57 -20.42 -3.67
CA GLU A 61 -33.54 -20.81 -2.70
C GLU A 61 -32.14 -20.74 -3.34
N LYS A 62 -31.93 -21.38 -4.50
CA LYS A 62 -30.65 -21.32 -5.20
C LYS A 62 -30.29 -19.93 -5.70
N ARG A 63 -31.27 -19.14 -6.11
CA ARG A 63 -31.04 -17.75 -6.50
C ARG A 63 -30.58 -16.91 -5.30
N ALA A 64 -31.19 -17.11 -4.13
CA ALA A 64 -30.79 -16.42 -2.90
C ALA A 64 -29.38 -16.82 -2.46
N GLU A 65 -29.00 -18.11 -2.57
CA GLU A 65 -27.63 -18.58 -2.32
C GLU A 65 -26.63 -17.88 -3.26
N LEU A 66 -26.90 -17.82 -4.57
CA LEU A 66 -26.04 -17.13 -5.53
C LEU A 66 -25.89 -15.64 -5.21
N ASN A 67 -26.98 -14.96 -4.84
CA ASN A 67 -26.92 -13.56 -4.43
C ASN A 67 -26.07 -13.38 -3.17
N ALA A 68 -26.23 -14.25 -2.16
CA ALA A 68 -25.47 -14.18 -0.93
C ALA A 68 -23.97 -14.39 -1.15
N LEU A 69 -23.59 -15.31 -2.06
CA LEU A 69 -22.20 -15.49 -2.45
C LEU A 69 -21.63 -14.28 -3.20
N ALA A 70 -22.44 -13.64 -4.05
CA ALA A 70 -22.06 -12.41 -4.73
C ALA A 70 -21.84 -11.24 -3.74
N THR A 71 -22.77 -11.05 -2.79
CA THR A 71 -22.62 -10.07 -1.71
C THR A 71 -21.38 -10.33 -0.87
N ALA A 72 -21.15 -11.58 -0.45
CA ALA A 72 -19.96 -11.93 0.32
C ALA A 72 -18.65 -11.70 -0.44
N ALA A 73 -18.64 -11.95 -1.76
CA ALA A 73 -17.48 -11.63 -2.60
C ALA A 73 -17.22 -10.12 -2.65
N TYR A 74 -18.28 -9.32 -2.81
CA TYR A 74 -18.17 -7.87 -2.85
C TYR A 74 -17.66 -7.30 -1.51
N GLU A 75 -18.23 -7.72 -0.38
CA GLU A 75 -17.77 -7.30 0.95
C GLU A 75 -16.30 -7.65 1.20
N ASP A 76 -15.85 -8.85 0.81
CA ASP A 76 -14.46 -9.30 0.95
C ASP A 76 -13.50 -8.43 0.13
N ILE A 77 -13.84 -8.14 -1.14
CA ILE A 77 -13.06 -7.26 -2.00
C ILE A 77 -13.07 -5.82 -1.50
N LEU A 78 -14.21 -5.30 -1.05
CA LEU A 78 -14.34 -3.92 -0.60
C LEU A 78 -13.59 -3.68 0.71
N ASN A 79 -13.62 -4.63 1.65
CA ASN A 79 -12.80 -4.54 2.86
C ASN A 79 -11.31 -4.51 2.52
N GLY A 80 -10.87 -5.40 1.63
CA GLY A 80 -9.49 -5.39 1.15
C GLY A 80 -9.11 -4.09 0.46
N TYR A 81 -9.96 -3.59 -0.45
CA TYR A 81 -9.76 -2.34 -1.18
C TYR A 81 -9.66 -1.14 -0.24
N ASN A 82 -10.57 -1.03 0.73
CA ASN A 82 -10.59 0.10 1.67
C ASN A 82 -9.38 0.11 2.62
N ASP A 83 -8.77 -1.04 2.90
CA ASP A 83 -7.57 -1.18 3.72
C ASP A 83 -6.26 -0.90 2.95
N MET A 84 -6.31 -0.79 1.61
CA MET A 84 -5.16 -0.50 0.75
C MET A 84 -4.74 0.99 0.81
N PRO A 85 -3.43 1.29 0.66
CA PRO A 85 -2.96 2.64 0.34
C PRO A 85 -3.62 3.21 -0.92
N ALA A 86 -3.72 4.54 -1.02
CA ALA A 86 -4.37 5.19 -2.16
C ALA A 86 -3.69 4.86 -3.50
N GLU A 87 -2.36 4.73 -3.52
CA GLU A 87 -1.56 4.27 -4.67
C GLU A 87 -2.08 2.93 -5.22
N ASP A 88 -2.18 1.94 -4.35
CA ASP A 88 -2.68 0.61 -4.71
C ASP A 88 -4.17 0.66 -5.11
N GLN A 89 -4.98 1.53 -4.49
CA GLN A 89 -6.39 1.72 -4.82
C GLN A 89 -6.62 2.26 -6.23
N ALA A 90 -5.69 3.10 -6.75
CA ALA A 90 -5.80 3.67 -8.09
C ALA A 90 -5.54 2.63 -9.20
N GLU A 91 -4.71 1.62 -8.92
CA GLU A 91 -4.39 0.55 -9.87
C GLU A 91 -5.28 -0.70 -9.70
N PHE A 92 -5.96 -0.84 -8.56
CA PHE A 92 -6.72 -2.04 -8.24
C PHE A 92 -8.02 -2.18 -9.04
N GLY A 93 -8.08 -3.20 -9.89
CA GLY A 93 -9.27 -3.53 -10.68
C GLY A 93 -10.37 -4.24 -9.87
N VAL A 94 -11.18 -3.49 -9.11
CA VAL A 94 -12.28 -4.01 -8.27
C VAL A 94 -13.25 -4.93 -9.02
N GLU A 95 -13.67 -4.54 -10.22
CA GLU A 95 -14.63 -5.33 -11.02
C GLU A 95 -14.09 -6.73 -11.36
N GLY A 96 -12.83 -6.82 -11.80
CA GLY A 96 -12.19 -8.09 -12.14
C GLY A 96 -11.97 -8.97 -10.89
N ALA A 97 -11.57 -8.36 -9.78
CA ALA A 97 -11.41 -9.03 -8.50
C ALA A 97 -12.75 -9.59 -7.98
N PHE A 98 -13.83 -8.82 -8.11
CA PHE A 98 -15.18 -9.23 -7.75
C PHE A 98 -15.61 -10.51 -8.51
N TYR A 99 -15.57 -10.51 -9.85
CA TYR A 99 -16.02 -11.69 -10.61
C TYR A 99 -15.18 -12.94 -10.34
N SER A 100 -13.86 -12.76 -10.16
CA SER A 100 -12.96 -13.86 -9.80
C SER A 100 -13.30 -14.43 -8.42
N ARG A 101 -13.61 -13.56 -7.45
CA ARG A 101 -13.98 -13.98 -6.10
C ARG A 101 -15.35 -14.66 -6.07
N VAL A 102 -16.34 -14.18 -6.83
CA VAL A 102 -17.64 -14.84 -6.97
C VAL A 102 -17.48 -16.26 -7.51
N GLN A 103 -16.70 -16.46 -8.58
CA GLN A 103 -16.44 -17.79 -9.12
C GLN A 103 -15.79 -18.71 -8.08
N SER A 104 -14.77 -18.24 -7.38
CA SER A 104 -14.12 -19.00 -6.31
C SER A 104 -15.09 -19.40 -5.19
N LEU A 105 -15.96 -18.50 -4.74
CA LEU A 105 -16.94 -18.80 -3.68
C LEU A 105 -18.02 -19.77 -4.16
N ILE A 106 -18.43 -19.68 -5.43
CA ILE A 106 -19.36 -20.64 -6.03
C ILE A 106 -18.72 -22.03 -6.09
N ASP A 107 -17.49 -22.15 -6.58
CA ASP A 107 -16.80 -23.44 -6.68
C ASP A 107 -16.52 -24.06 -5.30
N GLU A 108 -16.27 -23.24 -4.29
CA GLU A 108 -15.97 -23.69 -2.93
C GLU A 108 -17.25 -24.08 -2.15
N LYS A 109 -18.31 -23.27 -2.26
CA LYS A 109 -19.44 -23.31 -1.32
C LYS A 109 -20.77 -23.71 -1.96
N LEU A 110 -20.95 -23.53 -3.27
CA LEU A 110 -22.23 -23.82 -3.91
C LEU A 110 -22.37 -25.33 -4.12
N THR A 111 -23.44 -25.89 -3.56
CA THR A 111 -23.85 -27.24 -3.92
C THR A 111 -24.64 -27.17 -5.23
N PHE A 112 -24.04 -27.68 -6.31
CA PHE A 112 -24.59 -27.59 -7.68
C PHE A 112 -25.89 -28.37 -7.90
N GLU A 113 -26.23 -29.32 -7.03
CA GLU A 113 -27.52 -30.02 -7.03
C GLU A 113 -27.99 -30.22 -5.59
N THR A 114 -29.20 -29.80 -5.26
CA THR A 114 -29.75 -29.87 -3.90
C THR A 114 -31.19 -30.33 -3.94
N THR A 115 -31.52 -31.29 -3.07
CA THR A 115 -32.90 -31.73 -2.86
C THR A 115 -33.41 -31.17 -1.53
N SER A 116 -34.43 -30.32 -1.60
CA SER A 116 -35.10 -29.71 -0.45
C SER A 116 -36.46 -30.37 -0.24
N THR A 117 -36.78 -30.75 0.99
CA THR A 117 -38.09 -31.32 1.36
C THR A 117 -38.95 -30.28 2.05
N TYR A 118 -40.26 -30.28 1.76
CA TYR A 118 -41.20 -29.29 2.28
C TYR A 118 -42.20 -29.90 3.26
N GLU A 119 -42.99 -29.06 3.91
CA GLU A 119 -44.00 -29.50 4.86
C GLU A 119 -44.98 -30.52 4.25
N GLU A 120 -45.37 -31.50 5.05
CA GLU A 120 -46.27 -32.57 4.65
C GLU A 120 -47.66 -32.01 4.30
N GLN A 121 -48.13 -32.31 3.09
CA GLN A 121 -49.46 -31.97 2.63
C GLN A 121 -50.23 -33.25 2.31
N GLN A 122 -51.34 -33.48 3.01
CA GLN A 122 -52.22 -34.65 2.79
C GLN A 122 -51.48 -36.01 2.80
N SER A 123 -50.60 -36.24 3.78
CA SER A 123 -49.84 -37.49 3.91
C SER A 123 -48.77 -37.74 2.86
N VAL A 124 -48.36 -36.68 2.16
CA VAL A 124 -47.27 -36.68 1.17
C VAL A 124 -46.29 -35.56 1.52
N THR A 125 -45.00 -35.84 1.43
CA THR A 125 -43.92 -34.86 1.59
C THR A 125 -43.43 -34.39 0.22
N PRO A 126 -43.74 -33.16 -0.21
CA PRO A 126 -43.19 -32.60 -1.45
C PRO A 126 -41.68 -32.41 -1.36
N PHE A 127 -41.01 -32.45 -2.51
CA PHE A 127 -39.60 -32.09 -2.59
C PHE A 127 -39.28 -31.40 -3.91
N SER A 128 -38.19 -30.62 -3.93
CA SER A 128 -37.65 -30.01 -5.13
C SER A 128 -36.20 -30.42 -5.30
N THR A 129 -35.79 -30.73 -6.52
CA THR A 129 -34.36 -30.88 -6.87
C THR A 129 -33.95 -29.69 -7.73
N ALA A 130 -33.13 -28.81 -7.16
CA ALA A 130 -32.60 -27.64 -7.84
C ALA A 130 -31.15 -27.87 -8.27
N LYS A 131 -30.82 -27.48 -9.50
CA LYS A 131 -29.51 -27.61 -10.12
C LYS A 131 -29.04 -26.27 -10.67
N VAL A 132 -27.76 -25.98 -10.48
CA VAL A 132 -27.11 -24.79 -11.06
C VAL A 132 -26.11 -25.25 -12.12
N THR A 133 -26.15 -24.63 -13.30
CA THR A 133 -25.20 -24.91 -14.39
C THR A 133 -24.61 -23.60 -14.88
N GLN A 134 -23.27 -23.52 -14.97
CA GLN A 134 -22.61 -22.36 -15.56
C GLN A 134 -22.79 -22.36 -17.08
N ILE A 135 -23.25 -21.24 -17.63
CA ILE A 135 -23.46 -21.04 -19.06
C ILE A 135 -22.32 -20.23 -19.67
N SER A 136 -21.80 -19.26 -18.93
CA SER A 136 -20.71 -18.38 -19.39
C SER A 136 -19.87 -17.91 -18.19
N SER A 137 -18.56 -17.75 -18.43
CA SER A 137 -17.60 -17.19 -17.45
C SER A 137 -17.33 -15.70 -17.63
N SER A 138 -17.66 -15.13 -18.80
CA SER A 138 -17.56 -13.68 -19.07
C SER A 138 -18.54 -13.28 -20.20
N PRO A 139 -19.68 -12.62 -19.90
CA PRO A 139 -20.18 -12.30 -18.56
C PRO A 139 -20.50 -13.56 -17.76
N LEU A 140 -20.50 -13.45 -16.43
CA LEU A 140 -20.75 -14.58 -15.53
C LEU A 140 -22.25 -14.90 -15.47
N VAL A 141 -22.65 -15.99 -16.14
CA VAL A 141 -24.05 -16.39 -16.31
C VAL A 141 -24.26 -17.83 -15.89
N TYR A 142 -25.30 -18.04 -15.09
CA TYR A 142 -25.75 -19.35 -14.61
C TYR A 142 -27.20 -19.61 -15.04
N GLU A 143 -27.53 -20.88 -15.22
CA GLU A 143 -28.90 -21.37 -15.34
C GLU A 143 -29.24 -22.16 -14.09
N ILE A 144 -30.33 -21.78 -13.43
CA ILE A 144 -30.92 -22.52 -12.32
C ILE A 144 -32.10 -23.29 -12.89
N SER A 145 -32.07 -24.61 -12.78
CA SER A 145 -33.23 -25.46 -13.03
C SER A 145 -33.73 -26.04 -11.70
N SER A 146 -35.05 -26.15 -11.52
CA SER A 146 -35.64 -26.74 -10.33
C SER A 146 -36.83 -27.60 -10.71
N ALA A 147 -36.78 -28.87 -10.32
CA ALA A 147 -37.83 -29.85 -10.53
C ALA A 147 -38.60 -30.05 -9.22
N GLY A 148 -39.83 -29.56 -9.15
CA GLY A 148 -40.73 -29.74 -8.00
C GLY A 148 -41.61 -30.96 -8.19
N THR A 149 -41.60 -31.88 -7.21
CA THR A 149 -42.32 -33.15 -7.27
C THR A 149 -43.30 -33.28 -6.10
N ILE A 150 -44.54 -33.65 -6.43
CA ILE A 150 -45.52 -34.15 -5.47
C ILE A 150 -45.58 -35.68 -5.61
N PRO A 151 -45.03 -36.45 -4.65
CA PRO A 151 -45.11 -37.90 -4.68
C PRO A 151 -46.57 -38.40 -4.69
N ALA A 152 -46.83 -39.50 -5.38
CA ALA A 152 -48.14 -40.16 -5.34
C ALA A 152 -47.96 -41.67 -5.16
N GLU A 153 -48.75 -42.29 -4.27
CA GLU A 153 -48.62 -43.72 -3.97
C GLU A 153 -49.16 -44.65 -5.07
N LYS A 154 -50.11 -44.19 -5.90
CA LYS A 154 -50.87 -45.04 -6.85
C LYS A 154 -51.03 -44.46 -8.26
N THR A 155 -50.41 -43.31 -8.54
CA THR A 155 -50.40 -42.62 -9.83
C THR A 155 -48.98 -42.15 -10.13
N PRO A 156 -48.64 -41.79 -11.39
CA PRO A 156 -47.35 -41.15 -11.67
C PRO A 156 -47.21 -39.91 -10.79
N SER A 157 -46.06 -39.76 -10.13
CA SER A 157 -45.69 -38.51 -9.47
C SER A 157 -45.73 -37.38 -10.50
N LEU A 158 -46.38 -36.27 -10.16
CA LEU A 158 -46.36 -35.09 -11.02
C LEU A 158 -45.12 -34.27 -10.67
N THR A 159 -44.30 -34.01 -11.68
CA THR A 159 -43.10 -33.19 -11.58
C THR A 159 -43.23 -32.00 -12.53
N LYS A 160 -42.88 -30.81 -12.05
CA LYS A 160 -42.77 -29.59 -12.85
C LYS A 160 -41.36 -29.06 -12.80
N GLU A 161 -40.83 -28.69 -13.95
CA GLU A 161 -39.48 -28.13 -14.07
C GLU A 161 -39.57 -26.65 -14.45
N LEU A 162 -38.87 -25.82 -13.68
CA LEU A 162 -38.70 -24.40 -13.96
C LEU A 162 -37.23 -24.11 -14.24
N LYS A 163 -36.97 -23.21 -15.20
CA LYS A 163 -35.62 -22.74 -15.51
C LYS A 163 -35.56 -21.21 -15.47
N GLN A 164 -34.49 -20.69 -14.92
CA GLN A 164 -34.18 -19.26 -14.94
C GLN A 164 -32.70 -19.03 -15.18
N ARG A 165 -32.39 -18.08 -16.08
CA ARG A 165 -31.04 -17.57 -16.25
C ARG A 165 -30.79 -16.41 -15.30
N VAL A 166 -29.62 -16.43 -14.68
CA VAL A 166 -29.16 -15.44 -13.71
C VAL A 166 -27.77 -14.98 -14.14
N GLN A 167 -27.63 -13.69 -14.39
CA GLN A 167 -26.36 -13.04 -14.63
C GLN A 167 -25.88 -12.37 -13.35
N ILE A 168 -24.64 -12.64 -12.95
CA ILE A 168 -23.95 -11.88 -11.91
C ILE A 168 -23.50 -10.55 -12.50
N GLN A 169 -23.77 -9.44 -11.83
CA GLN A 169 -23.36 -8.10 -12.23
C GLN A 169 -22.91 -7.29 -11.00
N MET A 170 -21.89 -6.46 -11.16
CA MET A 170 -21.51 -5.48 -10.14
C MET A 170 -22.28 -4.18 -10.38
N ASN A 171 -23.38 -3.98 -9.66
CA ASN A 171 -24.16 -2.73 -9.70
C ASN A 171 -23.87 -1.96 -8.40
N VAL A 172 -23.03 -0.94 -8.50
CA VAL A 172 -22.53 -0.17 -7.35
C VAL A 172 -22.43 1.29 -7.75
N ASP A 173 -22.73 2.17 -6.81
CA ASP A 173 -22.54 3.61 -6.98
C ASP A 173 -21.06 3.93 -6.78
N THR A 174 -20.49 4.72 -7.71
CA THR A 174 -19.08 5.11 -7.70
C THR A 174 -18.91 6.61 -7.61
N GLU A 175 -18.05 7.08 -6.71
CA GLU A 175 -17.62 8.48 -6.62
C GLU A 175 -16.10 8.57 -6.81
N THR A 176 -15.64 9.44 -7.72
CA THR A 176 -14.20 9.68 -7.90
C THR A 176 -13.73 10.72 -6.90
N GLU A 177 -12.77 10.35 -6.06
CA GLU A 177 -12.08 11.22 -5.11
C GLU A 177 -10.65 11.45 -5.59
N VAL A 178 -10.19 12.71 -5.59
CA VAL A 178 -8.78 13.03 -5.86
C VAL A 178 -8.03 13.01 -4.53
N VAL A 179 -7.03 12.15 -4.43
CA VAL A 179 -6.20 11.99 -3.24
C VAL A 179 -4.78 12.43 -3.56
N THR A 180 -4.26 13.38 -2.80
CA THR A 180 -2.86 13.81 -2.92
C THR A 180 -1.98 12.88 -2.10
N ILE A 181 -1.09 12.16 -2.79
CA ILE A 181 -0.11 11.22 -2.23
C ILE A 181 1.31 11.78 -2.40
N PRO A 182 2.32 11.26 -1.67
CA PRO A 182 3.71 11.48 -2.05
C PRO A 182 3.97 10.79 -3.39
N GLY A 183 4.36 11.54 -4.42
CA GLY A 183 4.56 10.96 -5.75
C GLY A 183 5.70 9.93 -5.79
N ASP A 184 5.52 8.89 -6.60
CA ASP A 184 6.56 7.89 -6.86
C ASP A 184 7.67 8.50 -7.74
N GLY A 185 8.67 9.08 -7.08
CA GLY A 185 9.95 9.38 -7.74
C GLY A 185 10.01 10.65 -8.60
N GLY A 186 9.09 11.61 -8.42
CA GLY A 186 9.21 12.93 -9.04
C GLY A 186 10.36 13.74 -8.44
N THR A 187 11.53 13.74 -9.08
CA THR A 187 12.70 14.44 -8.57
C THR A 187 12.47 15.95 -8.52
N THR A 188 12.51 16.54 -7.33
CA THR A 188 12.41 18.00 -7.21
C THR A 188 13.76 18.58 -7.58
N LYS A 189 13.91 19.11 -8.79
CA LYS A 189 15.20 19.67 -9.26
C LYS A 189 15.60 20.91 -8.44
N PHE A 190 16.64 20.81 -7.62
CA PHE A 190 17.20 21.93 -6.86
C PHE A 190 18.44 22.51 -7.56
N GLN A 191 18.56 23.83 -7.63
CA GLN A 191 19.79 24.46 -8.12
C GLN A 191 20.68 24.83 -6.92
N ALA A 192 21.58 23.92 -6.51
CA ALA A 192 22.51 24.22 -5.42
C ALA A 192 23.76 24.91 -5.97
N CYS A 193 23.74 26.24 -5.97
CA CYS A 193 24.86 27.03 -6.47
C CYS A 193 25.96 27.32 -5.45
N PHE A 194 25.68 27.12 -4.15
CA PHE A 194 26.63 27.38 -3.08
C PHE A 194 27.16 26.06 -2.56
N SER A 195 28.46 25.98 -2.34
CA SER A 195 29.09 24.85 -1.67
C SER A 195 28.56 24.72 -0.24
N VAL A 196 28.26 25.86 0.40
CA VAL A 196 27.51 25.92 1.66
C VAL A 196 26.50 27.05 1.61
N TYR A 197 25.24 26.74 1.88
CA TYR A 197 24.16 27.67 2.20
C TYR A 197 23.83 27.52 3.69
N ALA A 198 24.08 28.58 4.46
CA ALA A 198 23.69 28.68 5.87
C ALA A 198 22.49 29.62 6.01
N GLY A 199 21.38 29.10 6.52
CA GLY A 199 20.18 29.86 6.88
C GLY A 199 20.38 30.82 8.06
N GLY A 200 21.46 30.66 8.81
CA GLY A 200 21.94 31.47 9.92
C GLY A 200 23.43 31.75 9.79
N ASP A 201 24.20 31.51 10.85
CA ASP A 201 25.62 31.86 10.94
C ASP A 201 26.53 30.83 10.25
N PHE A 202 27.64 31.32 9.70
CA PHE A 202 28.68 30.52 9.08
C PHE A 202 30.01 30.74 9.82
N GLU A 203 30.54 29.68 10.44
CA GLU A 203 31.80 29.69 11.19
C GLU A 203 32.84 28.75 10.58
N HIS A 204 33.95 29.31 10.13
CA HIS A 204 35.02 28.56 9.50
C HIS A 204 36.35 28.74 10.23
N ASN A 205 36.82 27.68 10.88
CA ASN A 205 38.11 27.53 11.55
C ASN A 205 38.79 26.20 11.21
N GLY A 206 38.54 25.71 10.00
CA GLY A 206 38.93 24.39 9.51
C GLY A 206 39.96 24.44 8.39
N GLY A 207 40.05 23.34 7.62
CA GLY A 207 40.83 23.29 6.38
C GLY A 207 40.16 24.04 5.23
N PRO A 208 40.85 24.23 4.09
CA PRO A 208 40.33 24.99 2.96
C PRO A 208 38.95 24.50 2.46
N LEU A 209 38.10 25.45 2.10
CA LEU A 209 36.79 25.22 1.47
C LEU A 209 36.82 25.75 0.04
N LYS A 210 36.26 24.99 -0.90
CA LYS A 210 36.14 25.36 -2.31
C LYS A 210 34.72 25.83 -2.63
N GLY A 211 34.61 26.75 -3.59
CA GLY A 211 33.35 27.24 -4.13
C GLY A 211 32.72 28.36 -3.31
N PRO A 212 31.64 28.97 -3.83
CA PRO A 212 30.98 30.11 -3.21
C PRO A 212 30.15 29.67 -1.99
N ILE A 213 30.01 30.54 -1.00
CA ILE A 213 29.17 30.30 0.19
C ILE A 213 28.12 31.40 0.36
N TYR A 214 27.00 31.03 0.95
CA TYR A 214 25.91 31.93 1.32
C TYR A 214 25.59 31.81 2.81
N SER A 215 25.32 32.95 3.46
CA SER A 215 24.97 33.04 4.88
C SER A 215 23.91 34.12 5.09
N ASN A 216 22.76 33.77 5.67
CA ASN A 216 21.77 34.75 6.10
C ASN A 216 22.19 35.47 7.41
N GLY A 217 23.07 34.85 8.20
CA GLY A 217 23.65 35.39 9.43
C GLY A 217 25.06 35.92 9.22
N LYS A 218 25.82 35.98 10.32
CA LYS A 218 27.22 36.41 10.36
C LYS A 218 28.14 35.36 9.75
N THR A 219 29.16 35.80 9.02
CA THR A 219 30.20 34.93 8.46
C THR A 219 31.53 35.19 9.15
N THR A 220 32.08 34.20 9.84
CA THR A 220 33.36 34.30 10.56
C THR A 220 34.37 33.30 10.00
N LEU A 221 35.50 33.80 9.51
CA LEU A 221 36.67 32.99 9.20
C LEU A 221 37.71 33.24 10.28
N SER A 222 38.12 32.18 10.98
CA SER A 222 39.09 32.26 12.07
C SER A 222 40.19 31.20 11.94
N GLY A 223 41.37 31.45 12.52
CA GLY A 223 42.43 30.44 12.62
C GLY A 223 43.53 30.52 11.57
N GLY A 224 44.43 29.52 11.60
CA GLY A 224 45.69 29.51 10.85
C GLY A 224 45.59 28.97 9.42
N ASN A 225 44.52 28.24 9.09
CA ASN A 225 44.37 27.55 7.80
C ASN A 225 43.02 27.78 7.11
N ALA A 226 42.11 28.54 7.73
CA ALA A 226 40.80 28.82 7.17
C ALA A 226 40.95 29.60 5.86
N SER A 227 40.56 29.00 4.74
CA SER A 227 40.56 29.68 3.46
C SER A 227 39.39 29.25 2.59
N ILE A 228 38.79 30.21 1.91
CA ILE A 228 37.67 29.98 0.97
C ILE A 228 38.15 30.33 -0.44
N SER A 229 38.06 29.37 -1.35
CA SER A 229 38.31 29.55 -2.77
C SER A 229 36.99 29.75 -3.52
N GLY A 230 36.42 30.94 -3.37
CA GLY A 230 35.12 31.30 -3.93
C GLY A 230 34.62 32.62 -3.34
N ASN A 231 33.49 33.10 -3.86
CA ASN A 231 32.85 34.32 -3.38
C ASN A 231 32.11 34.07 -2.06
N ILE A 232 32.07 35.07 -1.18
CA ILE A 232 31.26 35.07 0.04
C ILE A 232 30.04 35.96 -0.18
N TYR A 233 28.86 35.44 0.10
CA TYR A 233 27.60 36.19 0.16
C TYR A 233 27.03 36.11 1.58
N SER A 234 27.02 37.23 2.30
CA SER A 234 26.56 37.28 3.69
C SER A 234 25.55 38.40 3.90
N LYS A 235 24.39 38.13 4.51
CA LYS A 235 23.49 39.22 4.92
C LYS A 235 23.96 39.90 6.22
N GLY A 236 24.69 39.16 7.06
CA GLY A 236 25.32 39.67 8.28
C GLY A 236 26.72 40.23 8.05
N GLU A 237 27.41 40.57 9.15
CA GLU A 237 28.81 40.99 9.12
C GLU A 237 29.74 39.86 8.65
N VAL A 238 30.85 40.23 8.01
CA VAL A 238 31.93 39.31 7.66
C VAL A 238 33.15 39.62 8.53
N LEU A 239 33.60 38.65 9.34
CA LEU A 239 34.77 38.77 10.21
C LEU A 239 35.86 37.80 9.75
N LEU A 240 36.98 38.32 9.28
CA LEU A 240 38.21 37.55 9.06
C LEU A 240 39.15 37.83 10.23
N GLN A 241 39.50 36.80 10.99
CA GLN A 241 40.41 36.93 12.12
C GLN A 241 41.48 35.84 12.18
N GLY A 242 42.70 36.22 12.56
CA GLY A 242 43.81 35.27 12.74
C GLY A 242 44.92 35.45 11.71
N GLY A 243 45.97 34.63 11.85
CA GLY A 243 47.23 34.84 11.12
C GLY A 243 47.18 34.54 9.63
N SER A 244 46.13 33.86 9.13
CA SER A 244 46.11 33.29 7.78
C SER A 244 44.70 33.08 7.21
N ALA A 245 43.67 33.67 7.80
CA ALA A 245 42.29 33.61 7.29
C ALA A 245 42.23 34.27 5.90
N ARG A 246 41.89 33.53 4.85
CA ARG A 246 41.97 34.03 3.46
C ARG A 246 40.70 33.79 2.67
N VAL A 247 40.29 34.78 1.90
CA VAL A 247 39.22 34.63 0.90
C VAL A 247 39.83 34.88 -0.48
N ASN A 248 39.82 33.86 -1.35
CA ASN A 248 40.25 33.96 -2.74
C ASN A 248 39.02 34.14 -3.63
N GLY A 249 38.40 35.30 -3.52
CA GLY A 249 37.15 35.66 -4.19
C GLY A 249 36.63 36.99 -3.67
N ASN A 250 35.50 37.43 -4.23
CA ASN A 250 34.85 38.66 -3.79
C ASN A 250 34.01 38.42 -2.54
N VAL A 251 33.86 39.45 -1.71
CA VAL A 251 33.03 39.43 -0.50
C VAL A 251 31.88 40.42 -0.68
N TYR A 252 30.66 39.90 -0.63
CA TYR A 252 29.43 40.67 -0.66
C TYR A 252 28.76 40.55 0.71
N THR A 253 28.63 41.67 1.42
CA THR A 253 27.97 41.70 2.74
C THR A 253 26.89 42.77 2.83
N GLY A 254 25.75 42.43 3.42
CA GLY A 254 24.71 43.39 3.77
C GLY A 254 25.11 44.38 4.89
N GLN A 255 26.24 44.15 5.55
CA GLN A 255 26.76 44.97 6.64
C GLN A 255 28.23 45.35 6.37
N SER A 256 29.14 45.08 7.32
CA SER A 256 30.55 45.45 7.23
C SER A 256 31.48 44.23 7.16
N VAL A 257 32.68 44.43 6.62
CA VAL A 257 33.79 43.48 6.63
C VAL A 257 34.86 43.95 7.61
N THR A 258 35.16 43.12 8.61
CA THR A 258 36.24 43.35 9.56
C THR A 258 37.37 42.35 9.31
N VAL A 259 38.57 42.84 9.00
CA VAL A 259 39.78 42.02 8.86
C VAL A 259 40.74 42.32 10.03
N LYS A 260 41.01 41.32 10.87
CA LYS A 260 41.83 41.42 12.08
C LYS A 260 42.95 40.37 12.10
N GLY A 261 44.16 40.77 12.46
CA GLY A 261 45.32 39.88 12.51
C GLY A 261 46.17 39.98 11.24
N GLY A 262 47.50 40.04 11.42
CA GLY A 262 48.45 40.54 10.40
C GLY A 262 48.57 39.73 9.11
N GLY A 263 47.88 38.61 8.95
CA GLY A 263 47.89 37.82 7.71
C GLY A 263 46.51 37.39 7.21
N ALA A 264 45.44 37.92 7.80
CA ALA A 264 44.10 37.77 7.24
C ALA A 264 43.95 38.65 5.98
N SER A 265 43.37 38.12 4.90
CA SER A 265 43.21 38.88 3.65
C SER A 265 42.02 38.46 2.81
N VAL A 266 41.53 39.39 2.00
CA VAL A 266 40.59 39.15 0.90
C VAL A 266 41.36 39.42 -0.40
N ASN A 267 41.50 38.40 -1.24
CA ASN A 267 42.15 38.44 -2.54
C ASN A 267 41.09 38.62 -3.64
N GLY A 268 40.27 39.65 -3.48
CA GLY A 268 39.15 40.02 -4.33
C GLY A 268 38.59 41.38 -3.90
N GLU A 269 37.45 41.77 -4.44
CA GLU A 269 36.78 43.02 -4.08
C GLU A 269 35.84 42.82 -2.88
N ILE A 270 35.71 43.87 -2.05
CA ILE A 270 34.80 43.91 -0.90
C ILE A 270 33.66 44.87 -1.18
N PHE A 271 32.43 44.38 -1.05
CA PHE A 271 31.18 45.12 -1.21
C PHE A 271 30.41 45.12 0.12
N GLU A 272 30.52 46.21 0.87
CA GLU A 272 29.79 46.44 2.12
C GLU A 272 28.43 47.09 1.88
N ASN A 273 27.49 46.88 2.81
CA ASN A 273 26.10 47.35 2.71
C ASN A 273 25.44 46.97 1.37
N PHE A 274 25.85 45.82 0.84
CA PHE A 274 25.41 45.30 -0.44
C PHE A 274 24.00 44.74 -0.32
N ASN A 275 23.08 45.26 -1.14
CA ASN A 275 21.75 44.69 -1.23
C ASN A 275 21.82 43.36 -2.02
N SER A 276 21.72 42.24 -1.31
CA SER A 276 21.74 40.90 -1.91
C SER A 276 20.59 40.64 -2.89
N GLU A 277 19.50 41.41 -2.85
CA GLU A 277 18.39 41.37 -3.82
C GLU A 277 18.73 42.09 -5.13
N ALA A 278 19.68 43.03 -5.11
CA ALA A 278 20.13 43.78 -6.29
C ALA A 278 21.20 43.02 -7.10
N ALA A 279 21.78 41.99 -6.49
CA ALA A 279 22.63 41.05 -7.17
C ALA A 279 21.72 40.14 -8.01
N GLN A 280 21.73 40.29 -9.34
CA GLN A 280 21.15 39.31 -10.27
C GLN A 280 21.95 38.00 -10.22
N ILE A 281 22.06 37.41 -9.03
CA ILE A 281 22.67 36.11 -8.83
C ILE A 281 21.62 35.12 -9.35
N GLU A 282 21.93 34.41 -10.44
CA GLU A 282 21.08 33.39 -11.08
C GLU A 282 20.74 32.20 -10.16
N CYS A 283 21.15 32.26 -8.89
CA CYS A 283 21.08 31.19 -7.93
C CYS A 283 20.07 31.49 -6.84
N VAL A 284 19.23 30.51 -6.57
CA VAL A 284 18.17 30.55 -5.56
C VAL A 284 18.78 30.88 -4.18
N GLN A 285 18.40 32.03 -3.61
CA GLN A 285 18.77 32.44 -2.24
C GLN A 285 17.83 31.86 -1.18
N LYS A 286 16.98 30.90 -1.54
CA LYS A 286 16.02 30.21 -0.67
C LYS A 286 16.46 28.76 -0.49
N ALA A 287 16.54 28.30 0.75
CA ALA A 287 16.70 26.87 1.02
C ALA A 287 15.51 26.09 0.40
N PRO A 288 15.75 24.90 -0.18
CA PRO A 288 14.67 24.04 -0.63
C PRO A 288 13.80 23.63 0.55
N GLU A 289 12.50 23.51 0.31
CA GLU A 289 11.58 22.92 1.26
C GLU A 289 11.64 21.39 1.08
N LEU A 290 11.87 20.69 2.19
CA LEU A 290 11.75 19.24 2.22
C LEU A 290 10.27 18.85 2.15
N PRO A 291 9.92 17.67 1.59
CA PRO A 291 8.55 17.18 1.60
C PRO A 291 8.03 17.04 3.05
N PRO A 292 6.71 16.99 3.26
CA PRO A 292 6.13 16.79 4.58
C PRO A 292 6.73 15.57 5.32
N ALA A 293 6.88 15.65 6.64
CA ALA A 293 7.49 14.56 7.40
C ALA A 293 6.57 13.33 7.47
N GLU A 294 5.26 13.52 7.34
CA GLU A 294 4.25 12.45 7.33
C GLU A 294 4.37 11.59 6.07
N THR A 295 4.64 12.24 4.92
CA THR A 295 4.84 11.57 3.64
C THR A 295 6.22 10.93 3.56
N ALA A 296 7.23 11.62 4.07
CA ALA A 296 8.60 11.13 4.09
C ALA A 296 8.82 9.99 5.09
N PHE A 297 7.97 9.80 6.10
CA PHE A 297 8.14 8.77 7.13
C PHE A 297 6.81 8.07 7.44
N PRO A 298 6.29 7.25 6.51
CA PRO A 298 4.98 6.63 6.67
C PRO A 298 4.98 5.59 7.80
N ALA A 299 3.86 5.53 8.53
CA ALA A 299 3.62 4.48 9.51
C ALA A 299 3.35 3.14 8.79
N THR A 300 3.62 2.02 9.48
CA THR A 300 3.34 0.68 8.93
C THR A 300 2.01 0.13 9.43
N ASN A 301 1.25 -0.47 8.51
CA ASN A 301 0.12 -1.36 8.80
C ASN A 301 0.44 -2.83 8.44
N VAL A 302 1.68 -3.12 8.06
CA VAL A 302 2.12 -4.44 7.59
C VAL A 302 2.27 -5.39 8.76
N ALA A 303 1.71 -6.60 8.65
CA ALA A 303 1.89 -7.62 9.67
C ALA A 303 3.36 -8.09 9.78
N THR A 304 3.79 -8.41 11.00
CA THR A 304 5.16 -8.90 11.25
C THR A 304 5.46 -10.16 10.44
N MET A 305 6.68 -10.26 9.93
CA MET A 305 7.15 -11.43 9.20
C MET A 305 6.98 -12.73 10.01
N PRO A 306 6.53 -13.83 9.37
CA PRO A 306 6.34 -15.11 10.04
C PRO A 306 7.68 -15.73 10.45
N ASN A 307 7.62 -16.64 11.43
CA ASN A 307 8.82 -17.35 11.88
C ASN A 307 9.43 -18.17 10.76
N GLU A 308 10.76 -18.18 10.70
CA GLU A 308 11.55 -18.93 9.73
C GLU A 308 12.74 -19.57 10.44
N THR A 309 12.96 -20.86 10.19
CA THR A 309 14.09 -21.62 10.74
C THR A 309 14.89 -22.22 9.60
N ILE A 310 16.19 -21.94 9.58
CA ILE A 310 17.14 -22.59 8.68
C ILE A 310 17.80 -23.78 9.39
N GLN A 311 18.14 -24.81 8.62
CA GLN A 311 18.76 -26.03 9.14
C GLN A 311 19.86 -26.51 8.21
N LEU A 312 20.98 -26.94 8.81
CA LEU A 312 22.04 -27.65 8.13
C LEU A 312 22.49 -28.84 9.00
N HIS A 313 22.38 -30.06 8.45
CA HIS A 313 22.56 -31.30 9.20
C HIS A 313 21.64 -31.38 10.44
N SER A 314 22.19 -31.42 11.65
CA SER A 314 21.46 -31.46 12.92
C SER A 314 21.28 -30.08 13.56
N ASN A 315 21.92 -29.04 13.04
CA ASN A 315 21.90 -27.71 13.64
C ASN A 315 20.77 -26.87 13.04
N LYS A 316 20.05 -26.15 13.90
CA LYS A 316 18.94 -25.27 13.51
C LYS A 316 19.20 -23.87 14.03
N HIS A 317 18.72 -22.88 13.28
CA HIS A 317 18.73 -21.47 13.68
C HIS A 317 17.42 -20.82 13.28
N ASP A 318 16.76 -20.18 14.23
CA ASP A 318 15.55 -19.41 13.97
C ASP A 318 15.98 -18.04 13.41
N VAL A 319 16.11 -17.96 12.08
CA VAL A 319 16.55 -16.75 11.40
C VAL A 319 15.49 -15.65 11.50
N ILE A 320 14.20 -16.00 11.54
CA ILE A 320 13.12 -15.10 11.90
C ILE A 320 12.33 -15.71 13.07
N LYS A 321 12.17 -14.95 14.15
CA LYS A 321 11.38 -15.40 15.32
C LYS A 321 10.66 -14.24 15.98
N ASN A 322 9.35 -14.37 16.16
CA ASN A 322 8.49 -13.37 16.79
C ASN A 322 8.60 -11.96 16.13
N GLY A 323 8.84 -11.93 14.82
CA GLY A 323 9.06 -10.70 14.05
C GLY A 323 10.49 -10.15 14.11
N GLU A 324 11.46 -10.87 14.70
CA GLU A 324 12.87 -10.45 14.74
C GLU A 324 13.70 -11.23 13.72
N LEU A 325 14.43 -10.53 12.85
CA LEU A 325 15.40 -11.10 11.90
C LEU A 325 16.79 -11.14 12.53
N ASN A 326 17.36 -12.35 12.68
CA ASN A 326 18.60 -12.61 13.39
C ASN A 326 19.69 -13.16 12.46
N ILE A 327 20.59 -12.27 12.03
CA ILE A 327 21.76 -12.55 11.20
C ILE A 327 23.00 -12.59 12.09
N ASP A 328 23.06 -13.63 12.93
CA ASP A 328 24.05 -13.77 14.00
C ASP A 328 24.60 -15.19 14.16
N ASN A 329 24.33 -16.08 13.21
CA ASN A 329 24.71 -17.49 13.27
C ASN A 329 25.40 -17.97 11.99
N TYR A 330 26.37 -18.89 12.13
CA TYR A 330 27.11 -19.48 11.01
C TYR A 330 26.21 -20.19 10.00
N LEU A 331 25.05 -20.68 10.44
CA LEU A 331 24.07 -21.30 9.56
C LEU A 331 23.58 -20.35 8.47
N VAL A 332 23.47 -19.03 8.74
CA VAL A 332 23.07 -18.04 7.73
C VAL A 332 24.03 -18.06 6.53
N ARG A 333 25.33 -18.12 6.81
CA ARG A 333 26.38 -18.23 5.79
C ARG A 333 26.35 -19.60 5.13
N ASP A 334 26.36 -20.67 5.91
CA ASP A 334 26.56 -22.03 5.39
C ASP A 334 25.35 -22.56 4.62
N THR A 335 24.14 -22.02 4.85
CA THR A 335 22.95 -22.30 4.03
C THR A 335 22.74 -21.31 2.89
N ASN A 336 23.60 -20.29 2.75
CA ASN A 336 23.41 -19.15 1.84
C ASN A 336 22.00 -18.55 1.96
N TYR A 337 21.59 -18.20 3.18
CA TYR A 337 20.26 -17.64 3.41
C TYR A 337 20.05 -16.37 2.58
N VAL A 338 18.87 -16.27 1.96
CA VAL A 338 18.43 -15.10 1.19
C VAL A 338 17.06 -14.71 1.70
N LEU A 339 16.92 -13.46 2.16
CA LEU A 339 15.64 -12.87 2.49
C LEU A 339 14.97 -12.43 1.19
N LYS A 340 13.90 -13.13 0.78
CA LYS A 340 13.14 -12.80 -0.42
C LYS A 340 12.02 -11.82 -0.10
N LEU A 341 11.99 -10.68 -0.77
CA LEU A 341 10.94 -9.67 -0.62
C LEU A 341 9.98 -9.71 -1.83
N ASN A 342 8.86 -10.40 -1.65
CA ASN A 342 7.77 -10.44 -2.62
C ASN A 342 6.67 -9.39 -2.35
N ARG A 343 6.81 -8.63 -1.27
CA ARG A 343 5.95 -7.53 -0.83
C ARG A 343 6.71 -6.70 0.19
N ASP A 344 6.10 -5.61 0.65
CA ASP A 344 6.56 -4.88 1.83
C ASP A 344 6.47 -5.77 3.07
N VAL A 345 7.44 -5.61 3.97
CA VAL A 345 7.57 -6.45 5.17
C VAL A 345 7.80 -5.63 6.42
N TYR A 346 7.42 -6.18 7.56
CA TYR A 346 7.66 -5.58 8.87
C TYR A 346 8.43 -6.52 9.80
N PHE A 347 9.45 -5.98 10.45
CA PHE A 347 10.20 -6.61 11.54
C PHE A 347 10.14 -5.76 12.80
N LYS A 348 10.00 -6.38 13.97
CA LYS A 348 10.21 -5.66 15.23
C LYS A 348 11.68 -5.27 15.38
N LYS A 349 12.57 -6.19 15.01
CA LYS A 349 14.00 -5.97 15.09
C LYS A 349 14.73 -6.65 13.94
N ILE A 350 15.72 -5.96 13.39
CA ILE A 350 16.74 -6.57 12.53
C ILE A 350 18.06 -6.49 13.28
N SER A 351 18.70 -7.65 13.51
CA SER A 351 19.98 -7.76 14.21
C SER A 351 21.01 -8.43 13.30
N ILE A 352 22.08 -7.71 12.98
CA ILE A 352 23.20 -8.23 12.17
C ILE A 352 24.49 -8.09 12.98
N LYS A 353 25.17 -9.22 13.21
CA LYS A 353 26.34 -9.30 14.09
C LYS A 353 27.45 -10.10 13.44
N SER A 354 28.68 -9.92 13.93
CA SER A 354 29.89 -10.59 13.42
C SER A 354 30.07 -10.36 11.91
N ASP A 355 30.83 -11.18 11.19
CA ASP A 355 31.06 -10.98 9.74
C ASP A 355 30.01 -11.63 8.83
N TYR A 356 28.77 -11.80 9.33
CA TYR A 356 27.70 -12.42 8.55
C TYR A 356 27.15 -11.48 7.48
N GLN A 357 26.65 -12.09 6.40
CA GLN A 357 26.03 -11.39 5.28
C GLN A 357 24.52 -11.65 5.31
N LEU A 358 23.73 -10.57 5.23
CA LEU A 358 22.33 -10.63 4.83
C LEU A 358 22.25 -10.35 3.33
N THR A 359 21.72 -11.30 2.57
CA THR A 359 21.38 -11.08 1.16
C THR A 359 19.88 -10.87 1.04
N ILE A 360 19.47 -9.78 0.39
CA ILE A 360 18.06 -9.45 0.16
C ILE A 360 17.78 -9.55 -1.34
N ASP A 361 16.77 -10.32 -1.70
CA ASP A 361 16.28 -10.45 -3.08
C ASP A 361 15.05 -9.57 -3.28
N LEU A 362 15.22 -8.47 -4.04
CA LEU A 362 14.17 -7.49 -4.31
C LEU A 362 13.25 -7.89 -5.47
N GLN A 363 13.62 -8.94 -6.21
CA GLN A 363 12.87 -9.43 -7.37
C GLN A 363 12.67 -8.38 -8.48
N GLY A 364 13.52 -7.35 -8.55
CA GLY A 364 13.45 -6.27 -9.53
C GLY A 364 12.43 -5.17 -9.23
N GLU A 365 11.77 -5.21 -8.07
CA GLU A 365 10.66 -4.31 -7.73
C GLU A 365 11.06 -3.27 -6.66
N HIS A 366 10.24 -2.22 -6.51
CA HIS A 366 10.31 -1.34 -5.34
C HIS A 366 9.75 -2.06 -4.11
N ARG A 367 10.51 -2.06 -3.01
CA ARG A 367 10.14 -2.74 -1.75
C ARG A 367 10.43 -1.85 -0.55
N ARG A 368 9.58 -1.98 0.48
CA ARG A 368 9.80 -1.37 1.80
C ARG A 368 10.01 -2.42 2.88
N ILE A 369 11.00 -2.17 3.74
CA ILE A 369 11.17 -2.86 5.01
C ILE A 369 10.85 -1.86 6.13
N PHE A 370 9.76 -2.12 6.85
CA PHE A 370 9.49 -1.44 8.11
C PHE A 370 10.21 -2.18 9.24
N VAL A 371 10.86 -1.43 10.13
CA VAL A 371 11.53 -2.02 11.29
C VAL A 371 11.45 -1.10 12.51
N ASP A 372 11.19 -1.64 13.71
CA ASP A 372 11.26 -0.79 14.92
C ASP A 372 12.73 -0.47 15.27
N ASP A 373 13.51 -1.53 15.51
CA ASP A 373 14.92 -1.44 15.86
C ASP A 373 15.82 -2.09 14.79
N PHE A 374 16.71 -1.32 14.18
CA PHE A 374 17.74 -1.83 13.27
C PHE A 374 19.12 -1.78 13.94
N ASP A 375 19.57 -2.93 14.44
CA ASP A 375 20.82 -3.13 15.19
C ASP A 375 21.88 -3.82 14.32
N PHE A 376 22.65 -3.03 13.58
CA PHE A 376 23.72 -3.50 12.71
C PHE A 376 25.10 -3.23 13.32
N GLN A 377 25.67 -4.25 13.96
CA GLN A 377 26.91 -4.12 14.73
C GLN A 377 28.17 -4.43 13.92
N GLN A 378 28.09 -5.40 13.02
CA GLN A 378 29.16 -5.83 12.12
C GLN A 378 28.55 -6.73 11.05
N GLY A 379 29.14 -6.78 9.86
CA GLY A 379 28.74 -7.66 8.77
C GLY A 379 28.47 -6.90 7.47
N ARG A 380 27.71 -7.51 6.55
CA ARG A 380 27.33 -6.85 5.29
C ARG A 380 25.89 -7.12 4.88
N VAL A 381 25.26 -6.14 4.23
CA VAL A 381 23.96 -6.28 3.58
C VAL A 381 24.15 -6.06 2.08
N GLU A 382 23.74 -7.03 1.28
CA GLU A 382 23.86 -7.01 -0.19
C GLU A 382 22.49 -7.28 -0.83
N PHE A 383 22.24 -6.65 -1.98
CA PHE A 383 21.01 -6.84 -2.74
C PHE A 383 21.26 -7.68 -3.99
N ILE A 384 20.30 -8.53 -4.35
CA ILE A 384 20.27 -9.28 -5.61
C ILE A 384 18.95 -9.03 -6.33
N ASN A 385 18.96 -9.18 -7.66
CA ASN A 385 17.86 -8.79 -8.55
C ASN A 385 17.37 -7.36 -8.21
N PRO A 386 18.26 -6.36 -8.34
CA PRO A 386 18.05 -5.07 -7.71
C PRO A 386 16.85 -4.33 -8.31
N GLY A 387 15.92 -3.95 -7.45
CA GLY A 387 15.00 -2.83 -7.63
C GLY A 387 15.40 -1.70 -6.66
N LYS A 388 14.43 -0.93 -6.18
CA LYS A 388 14.62 0.10 -5.14
C LYS A 388 14.22 -0.46 -3.78
N LEU A 389 15.02 -0.22 -2.75
CA LEU A 389 14.73 -0.59 -1.38
C LEU A 389 14.66 0.64 -0.48
N GLU A 390 13.58 0.74 0.26
CA GLU A 390 13.45 1.71 1.34
C GLU A 390 13.35 0.98 2.70
N ILE A 391 14.23 1.35 3.64
CA ILE A 391 14.22 0.81 4.99
C ILE A 391 13.73 1.89 5.94
N ILE A 392 12.53 1.71 6.50
CA ILE A 392 11.87 2.67 7.39
C ILE A 392 12.03 2.19 8.83
N VAL A 393 12.93 2.84 9.56
CA VAL A 393 13.25 2.57 10.96
C VAL A 393 12.39 3.46 11.86
N GLN A 394 11.51 2.85 12.65
CA GLN A 394 10.52 3.55 13.48
C GLN A 394 11.10 4.09 14.79
N ASP A 395 12.09 3.43 15.40
CA ASP A 395 12.61 3.78 16.73
C ASP A 395 14.14 3.98 16.78
N ASP A 396 14.95 2.93 16.56
CA ASP A 396 16.41 2.99 16.75
C ASP A 396 17.18 2.43 15.55
N LEU A 397 18.04 3.23 14.95
CA LEU A 397 19.01 2.80 13.94
C LEU A 397 20.44 2.85 14.51
N LYS A 398 21.06 1.69 14.63
CA LYS A 398 22.47 1.53 15.02
C LYS A 398 23.26 0.92 13.87
N LEU A 399 24.19 1.70 13.33
CA LEU A 399 25.20 1.23 12.38
C LEU A 399 26.58 1.42 13.02
N THR A 400 27.23 0.31 13.39
CA THR A 400 28.52 0.35 14.09
C THR A 400 29.50 -0.68 13.54
N GLY A 401 30.73 -0.66 14.07
CA GLY A 401 31.77 -1.62 13.69
C GLY A 401 32.25 -1.42 12.25
N GLY A 402 32.56 -2.51 11.56
CA GLY A 402 32.95 -2.52 10.14
C GLY A 402 31.80 -2.89 9.21
N SER A 403 30.57 -2.46 9.52
CA SER A 403 29.38 -2.83 8.76
C SER A 403 29.34 -2.16 7.39
N SER A 404 28.92 -2.89 6.35
CA SER A 404 28.69 -2.31 5.01
C SER A 404 27.30 -2.63 4.46
N ILE A 405 26.56 -1.63 4.00
CA ILE A 405 25.28 -1.79 3.33
C ILE A 405 25.43 -1.37 1.86
N ASN A 406 24.94 -2.20 0.94
CA ASN A 406 24.79 -1.90 -0.48
C ASN A 406 26.09 -1.50 -1.22
N ARG A 407 27.25 -1.96 -0.73
CA ARG A 407 28.57 -1.44 -1.16
C ARG A 407 28.86 -1.56 -2.66
N ASN A 408 28.25 -2.53 -3.34
CA ASN A 408 28.58 -2.85 -4.73
C ASN A 408 27.49 -2.49 -5.75
N ASN A 409 26.36 -1.92 -5.31
CA ASN A 409 25.28 -1.54 -6.22
C ASN A 409 25.18 -0.02 -6.37
N ASP A 410 24.16 0.43 -7.10
CA ASP A 410 23.88 1.84 -7.30
C ASP A 410 23.44 2.48 -5.97
N THR A 411 23.94 3.69 -5.72
CA THR A 411 23.59 4.52 -4.56
C THR A 411 22.09 4.81 -4.53
N ASP A 412 21.47 5.03 -5.68
CA ASP A 412 20.06 5.43 -5.79
C ASP A 412 19.08 4.27 -5.49
N GLN A 413 19.59 3.04 -5.36
CA GLN A 413 18.79 1.86 -5.03
C GLN A 413 18.41 1.75 -3.55
N LEU A 414 19.05 2.51 -2.66
CA LEU A 414 18.80 2.41 -1.22
C LEU A 414 18.46 3.75 -0.60
N ILE A 415 17.33 3.77 0.10
CA ILE A 415 16.96 4.86 1.01
C ILE A 415 16.77 4.28 2.41
N ILE A 416 17.45 4.84 3.41
CA ILE A 416 17.19 4.55 4.81
C ILE A 416 16.48 5.75 5.42
N ARG A 417 15.32 5.51 6.02
CA ARG A 417 14.52 6.53 6.72
C ARG A 417 14.46 6.23 8.19
N HIS A 418 14.90 7.16 9.02
CA HIS A 418 14.81 7.05 10.47
C HIS A 418 13.76 8.02 11.01
N ALA A 419 12.60 7.47 11.38
CA ALA A 419 11.49 8.21 11.97
C ALA A 419 11.65 8.44 13.49
N GLY A 420 12.47 7.61 14.14
CA GLY A 420 12.74 7.70 15.57
C GLY A 420 13.49 8.97 15.98
N ASN A 421 13.49 9.25 17.28
CA ASN A 421 14.18 10.41 17.88
C ASN A 421 15.47 10.02 18.63
N LYS A 422 15.82 8.73 18.67
CA LYS A 422 17.06 8.26 19.28
C LYS A 422 18.25 8.71 18.44
N LYS A 423 19.28 9.20 19.11
CA LYS A 423 20.51 9.68 18.48
C LYS A 423 21.15 8.62 17.58
N LEU A 424 21.37 8.97 16.33
CA LEU A 424 22.06 8.17 15.34
C LEU A 424 23.57 8.35 15.49
N THR A 425 24.25 7.28 15.90
CA THR A 425 25.71 7.29 16.01
C THR A 425 26.28 6.24 15.08
N PHE A 426 26.89 6.72 14.00
CA PHE A 426 27.72 5.91 13.13
C PHE A 426 29.12 5.91 13.75
N ALA A 427 29.59 4.74 14.18
CA ALA A 427 30.88 4.58 14.84
C ALA A 427 31.66 3.41 14.26
N GLY A 428 32.99 3.54 14.18
CA GLY A 428 33.85 2.51 13.62
C GLY A 428 34.25 2.86 12.18
N ALA A 429 34.13 1.89 11.28
CA ALA A 429 34.45 2.01 9.86
C ALA A 429 33.25 1.53 9.03
N THR A 430 32.09 2.15 9.25
CA THR A 430 30.84 1.75 8.59
C THR A 430 30.76 2.35 7.20
N ALA A 431 30.18 1.61 6.24
CA ALA A 431 29.92 2.10 4.88
C ALA A 431 28.43 1.95 4.55
N LEU A 432 27.77 3.05 4.22
CA LEU A 432 26.41 3.09 3.70
C LEU A 432 26.47 3.61 2.27
N ASN A 433 26.11 2.80 1.29
CA ASN A 433 25.94 3.24 -0.10
C ASN A 433 24.46 3.43 -0.39
N GLY A 434 23.94 4.62 -0.15
CA GLY A 434 22.52 4.95 -0.16
C GLY A 434 22.22 6.23 0.61
N SER A 435 21.05 6.79 0.35
CA SER A 435 20.61 8.05 0.97
C SER A 435 20.01 7.83 2.35
N LEU A 436 20.26 8.77 3.27
CA LEU A 436 19.79 8.74 4.66
C LEU A 436 18.83 9.91 4.91
N HIS A 437 17.60 9.60 5.30
CA HIS A 437 16.59 10.56 5.71
C HIS A 437 16.35 10.44 7.22
N VAL A 438 16.38 11.54 7.95
CA VAL A 438 16.22 11.55 9.40
C VAL A 438 15.15 12.57 9.80
N LYS A 439 14.16 12.10 10.56
CA LYS A 439 13.04 12.94 10.97
C LYS A 439 13.44 13.93 12.06
N GLU A 440 13.83 13.43 13.24
CA GLU A 440 14.10 14.27 14.45
C GLU A 440 15.31 13.82 15.29
N ALA A 441 16.13 12.89 14.82
CA ALA A 441 17.27 12.38 15.59
C ALA A 441 18.58 13.15 15.34
N ASP A 442 19.34 13.42 16.40
CA ASP A 442 20.72 13.91 16.29
C ASP A 442 21.58 12.91 15.51
N ILE A 443 22.39 13.41 14.58
CA ILE A 443 23.26 12.60 13.74
C ILE A 443 24.70 12.83 14.15
N THR A 444 25.43 11.77 14.46
CA THR A 444 26.88 11.82 14.70
C THR A 444 27.59 10.77 13.84
N LEU A 445 28.36 11.25 12.88
CA LEU A 445 29.30 10.46 12.08
C LEU A 445 30.69 10.60 12.71
N ALA A 446 31.22 9.51 13.27
CA ALA A 446 32.50 9.51 13.96
C ALA A 446 33.36 8.27 13.63
N GLY A 447 34.68 8.39 13.67
CA GLY A 447 35.59 7.31 13.29
C GLY A 447 35.97 7.42 11.81
N SER A 448 35.81 6.37 11.03
CA SER A 448 36.17 6.30 9.60
C SER A 448 34.99 5.80 8.77
N ASN A 449 33.80 6.37 9.02
CA ASN A 449 32.59 5.99 8.31
C ASN A 449 32.49 6.66 6.94
N ASN A 450 31.68 6.08 6.07
CA ASN A 450 31.37 6.58 4.75
C ASN A 450 29.86 6.50 4.51
N ILE A 451 29.24 7.62 4.08
CA ILE A 451 27.90 7.64 3.50
C ILE A 451 28.06 8.08 2.04
N ASP A 452 28.02 7.12 1.13
CA ASP A 452 28.03 7.33 -0.32
C ASP A 452 26.56 7.46 -0.77
N GLY A 453 25.98 8.64 -0.64
CA GLY A 453 24.56 8.96 -0.89
C GLY A 453 24.21 10.34 -0.36
N ASP A 454 22.94 10.72 -0.34
CA ASP A 454 22.53 12.04 0.15
C ASP A 454 22.04 11.98 1.60
N LEU A 455 22.17 13.11 2.32
CA LEU A 455 21.71 13.24 3.71
C LEU A 455 20.62 14.29 3.83
N PHE A 456 19.44 13.87 4.29
CA PHE A 456 18.29 14.73 4.52
C PHE A 456 17.89 14.71 6.00
N ALA A 457 17.81 15.87 6.64
CA ALA A 457 17.28 16.00 8.00
C ALA A 457 16.14 17.02 8.05
N TYR A 458 14.98 16.58 8.53
CA TYR A 458 13.72 17.33 8.42
C TYR A 458 13.50 18.25 9.62
N GLY A 459 13.78 17.74 10.82
CA GLY A 459 13.62 18.43 12.09
C GLY A 459 14.75 19.39 12.44
N THR A 460 14.93 19.60 13.74
CA THR A 460 15.90 20.58 14.29
C THR A 460 17.14 19.94 14.89
N SER A 461 17.43 18.69 14.52
CA SER A 461 18.47 17.87 15.13
C SER A 461 19.88 18.36 14.75
N ASP A 462 20.86 18.18 15.63
CA ASP A 462 22.23 18.56 15.30
C ASP A 462 22.91 17.46 14.46
N ILE A 463 23.63 17.90 13.42
CA ILE A 463 24.46 17.03 12.58
C ILE A 463 25.93 17.27 12.92
N LYS A 464 26.64 16.21 13.27
CA LYS A 464 28.07 16.26 13.60
C LYS A 464 28.87 15.26 12.77
N ILE A 465 29.88 15.76 12.09
CA ILE A 465 30.85 14.98 11.31
C ILE A 465 32.23 15.14 11.96
N THR A 466 32.86 14.03 12.36
CA THR A 466 34.13 14.07 13.10
C THR A 466 34.98 12.81 12.91
N GLY A 467 36.24 12.85 13.35
CA GLY A 467 37.19 11.78 13.05
C GLY A 467 37.69 11.90 11.61
N GLY A 468 37.83 10.78 10.90
CA GLY A 468 38.06 10.73 9.45
C GLY A 468 36.83 10.22 8.70
N SER A 469 35.63 10.56 9.18
CA SER A 469 34.37 10.19 8.54
C SER A 469 34.11 11.06 7.31
N ASN A 470 33.51 10.46 6.29
CA ASN A 470 33.04 11.15 5.10
C ASN A 470 31.51 11.07 5.04
N ALA A 471 30.87 12.22 4.86
CA ALA A 471 29.42 12.33 4.79
C ALA A 471 28.98 12.82 3.43
N ALA A 472 27.98 12.12 2.90
CA ALA A 472 27.34 12.36 1.64
C ALA A 472 28.26 12.27 0.41
N ASP A 473 27.64 12.10 -0.75
CA ASP A 473 28.29 12.15 -2.06
C ASP A 473 27.96 13.47 -2.76
N LYS A 474 26.66 13.82 -2.86
CA LYS A 474 26.19 14.95 -3.67
C LYS A 474 25.51 16.05 -2.84
N LEU A 475 24.78 15.72 -1.79
CA LEU A 475 23.91 16.68 -1.11
C LEU A 475 23.70 16.41 0.38
N ILE A 476 23.76 17.49 1.17
CA ILE A 476 23.29 17.55 2.56
C ILE A 476 22.23 18.64 2.67
N ILE A 477 20.96 18.26 2.92
CA ILE A 477 19.86 19.20 3.15
C ILE A 477 19.32 19.02 4.57
N ALA A 478 19.49 20.05 5.38
CA ALA A 478 19.00 20.10 6.75
C ALA A 478 18.67 21.54 7.16
N PRO A 479 17.69 22.19 6.52
CA PRO A 479 17.49 23.64 6.56
C PRO A 479 17.22 24.20 7.96
N ASN A 480 16.77 23.35 8.89
CA ASN A 480 16.45 23.71 10.27
C ASN A 480 17.50 23.21 11.30
N SER A 481 18.52 22.49 10.83
CA SER A 481 19.51 21.78 11.66
C SER A 481 20.88 22.46 11.59
N ASN A 482 21.65 22.37 12.67
CA ASN A 482 23.03 22.85 12.66
C ASN A 482 23.98 21.76 12.18
N LEU A 483 24.96 22.12 11.37
CA LEU A 483 26.02 21.21 10.93
C LEU A 483 27.37 21.62 11.52
N SER A 484 28.03 20.67 12.18
CA SER A 484 29.38 20.83 12.70
C SER A 484 30.34 19.79 12.14
N ILE A 485 31.40 20.26 11.48
CA ILE A 485 32.49 19.44 10.96
C ILE A 485 33.75 19.69 11.79
N SER A 486 34.39 18.63 12.28
CA SER A 486 35.55 18.74 13.16
C SER A 486 36.55 17.60 12.95
N GLY A 487 37.74 17.70 13.55
CA GLY A 487 38.77 16.67 13.36
C GLY A 487 39.27 16.66 11.92
N GLY A 488 39.24 15.51 11.25
CA GLY A 488 39.49 15.38 9.80
C GLY A 488 38.25 14.94 9.03
N GLY A 489 37.06 15.21 9.56
CA GLY A 489 35.80 14.82 8.92
C GLY A 489 35.56 15.63 7.65
N SER A 490 34.94 15.02 6.66
CA SER A 490 34.65 15.66 5.39
C SER A 490 33.19 15.51 5.00
N ALA A 491 32.67 16.52 4.31
CA ALA A 491 31.37 16.46 3.65
C ALA A 491 31.60 16.65 2.14
N ASN A 492 31.06 15.75 1.32
CA ASN A 492 31.06 15.92 -0.13
C ASN A 492 29.68 16.41 -0.57
N GLY A 493 29.67 17.15 -1.68
CA GLY A 493 28.45 17.72 -2.20
C GLY A 493 28.16 19.14 -1.73
N ASN A 494 26.99 19.64 -2.11
CA ASN A 494 26.46 20.91 -1.64
C ASN A 494 25.80 20.76 -0.27
N ILE A 495 25.92 21.79 0.57
CA ILE A 495 25.41 21.78 1.94
C ILE A 495 24.38 22.88 2.11
N ILE A 496 23.20 22.54 2.62
CA ILE A 496 22.15 23.50 2.98
C ILE A 496 21.70 23.22 4.42
N VAL A 497 22.03 24.14 5.33
CA VAL A 497 21.84 23.96 6.78
C VAL A 497 21.35 25.24 7.43
N LYS A 498 20.92 25.18 8.70
CA LYS A 498 20.64 26.38 9.49
C LYS A 498 21.96 27.10 9.81
N ASP A 499 22.73 26.57 10.76
CA ASP A 499 24.03 27.11 11.14
C ASP A 499 25.13 26.14 10.70
N PHE A 500 26.21 26.68 10.14
CA PHE A 500 27.35 25.88 9.67
C PHE A 500 28.60 26.19 10.50
N SER A 501 29.27 25.17 11.00
CA SER A 501 30.57 25.30 11.66
C SER A 501 31.57 24.25 11.18
N ILE A 502 32.81 24.66 10.91
CA ILE A 502 33.89 23.75 10.56
C ILE A 502 35.18 24.10 11.30
N THR A 503 35.85 23.10 11.87
CA THR A 503 37.07 23.27 12.68
C THR A 503 38.12 22.20 12.40
N GLY A 504 39.37 22.46 12.77
CA GLY A 504 40.46 21.48 12.66
C GLY A 504 40.91 21.25 11.21
N GLY A 505 41.06 19.99 10.82
CA GLY A 505 41.39 19.57 9.46
C GLY A 505 40.17 19.17 8.62
N GLY A 506 38.96 19.48 9.06
CA GLY A 506 37.76 19.15 8.30
C GLY A 506 37.69 19.88 6.95
N SER A 507 36.98 19.29 5.99
CA SER A 507 36.84 19.83 4.62
C SER A 507 35.42 19.72 4.06
N VAL A 508 35.10 20.59 3.11
CA VAL A 508 33.89 20.52 2.28
C VAL A 508 34.32 20.41 0.82
N ASN A 509 33.84 19.38 0.13
CA ASN A 509 34.20 19.07 -1.25
C ASN A 509 32.95 19.17 -2.14
N PRO A 510 32.63 20.36 -2.67
CA PRO A 510 31.52 20.49 -3.60
C PRO A 510 31.81 19.77 -4.93
N PRO A 511 30.77 19.41 -5.72
CA PRO A 511 30.92 18.74 -7.01
C PRO A 511 31.64 19.63 -8.04
N ASP A 512 32.36 19.01 -8.97
CA ASP A 512 33.17 19.72 -9.99
C ASP A 512 32.30 20.34 -11.13
N SER A 513 31.11 19.80 -11.41
CA SER A 513 30.27 20.20 -12.57
C SER A 513 28.79 20.47 -12.30
N ASP A 514 28.25 20.11 -11.15
CA ASP A 514 26.79 20.12 -10.91
C ASP A 514 26.33 21.32 -10.07
N TYR A 515 26.63 22.54 -10.51
CA TYR A 515 26.06 23.75 -9.90
C TYR A 515 24.59 24.00 -10.26
N GLY A 516 23.87 23.01 -10.82
CA GLY A 516 22.47 23.17 -11.14
C GLY A 516 21.74 21.87 -11.45
N GLU A 517 20.58 21.72 -10.81
CA GLU A 517 19.60 20.63 -10.91
C GLU A 517 20.01 19.34 -10.20
N TRP A 518 19.57 19.21 -8.95
CA TRP A 518 19.72 18.05 -8.09
C TRP A 518 18.38 17.38 -7.86
N ASP A 519 18.35 16.06 -7.90
CA ASP A 519 17.13 15.29 -7.69
C ASP A 519 16.73 15.27 -6.22
N GLY A 520 15.73 16.07 -5.86
CA GLY A 520 15.12 16.09 -4.53
C GLY A 520 14.10 14.98 -4.29
N PRO A 521 13.79 14.64 -3.02
CA PRO A 521 12.76 13.67 -2.71
C PRO A 521 11.39 14.15 -3.20
N GLY A 522 10.73 13.30 -3.99
CA GLY A 522 9.34 13.32 -4.48
C GLY A 522 8.43 14.46 -4.00
N GLY A 523 7.92 15.26 -4.93
CA GLY A 523 6.78 16.15 -4.69
C GLY A 523 5.46 15.39 -4.49
N GLU A 524 4.40 16.14 -4.21
CA GLU A 524 3.02 15.62 -4.14
C GLU A 524 2.52 15.20 -5.54
N GLU A 525 1.78 14.11 -5.59
CA GLU A 525 1.08 13.61 -6.79
C GLU A 525 -0.41 13.47 -6.47
N ASP A 526 -1.27 13.97 -7.36
CA ASP A 526 -2.71 13.77 -7.26
C ASP A 526 -3.10 12.51 -8.02
N ILE A 527 -3.70 11.54 -7.33
CA ILE A 527 -4.22 10.32 -7.93
C ILE A 527 -5.74 10.24 -7.79
N GLU A 528 -6.40 9.66 -8.79
CA GLU A 528 -7.84 9.45 -8.80
C GLU A 528 -8.16 8.08 -8.17
N VAL A 529 -8.93 8.10 -7.08
CA VAL A 529 -9.40 6.90 -6.38
C VAL A 529 -10.92 6.80 -6.55
N ILE A 530 -11.44 5.59 -6.74
CA ILE A 530 -12.88 5.35 -6.87
C ILE A 530 -13.44 4.83 -5.54
N ARG A 531 -14.38 5.57 -4.94
CA ARG A 531 -15.16 5.12 -3.79
C ARG A 531 -16.38 4.36 -4.27
N TYR A 532 -16.63 3.21 -3.68
CA TYR A 532 -17.77 2.36 -3.99
C TYR A 532 -18.78 2.40 -2.85
N SER A 533 -20.06 2.50 -3.19
CA SER A 533 -21.18 2.32 -2.25
C SER A 533 -22.23 1.38 -2.84
N GLU A 534 -22.93 0.64 -1.98
CA GLU A 534 -23.90 -0.37 -2.41
C GLU A 534 -25.12 0.28 -3.11
N ASP A 535 -25.37 -0.12 -4.36
CA ASP A 535 -26.66 0.10 -5.04
C ASP A 535 -27.27 -1.24 -5.51
N GLY A 536 -28.01 -1.88 -4.61
CA GLY A 536 -28.98 -2.91 -4.97
C GLY A 536 -28.43 -4.32 -5.26
N SER A 537 -29.19 -5.09 -6.05
CA SER A 537 -29.01 -6.53 -6.27
C SER A 537 -27.88 -6.86 -7.26
N PHE A 538 -26.95 -7.74 -6.85
CA PHE A 538 -25.86 -8.26 -7.70
C PHE A 538 -26.33 -9.27 -8.76
N LEU A 539 -27.63 -9.56 -8.81
CA LEU A 539 -28.24 -10.45 -9.80
C LEU A 539 -29.13 -9.71 -10.77
N ARG A 540 -28.98 -10.04 -12.05
CA ARG A 540 -29.96 -9.77 -13.11
C ARG A 540 -30.58 -11.07 -13.58
N THR A 541 -31.91 -11.15 -13.57
CA THR A 541 -32.66 -12.36 -13.93
C THR A 541 -33.49 -12.17 -15.18
N ASP A 542 -33.56 -13.20 -16.02
CA ASP A 542 -34.54 -13.28 -17.11
C ASP A 542 -35.91 -13.78 -16.61
N VAL A 543 -36.92 -13.74 -17.49
CA VAL A 543 -38.27 -14.25 -17.23
C VAL A 543 -38.22 -15.76 -16.97
N LEU A 544 -38.98 -16.23 -15.96
CA LEU A 544 -39.14 -17.66 -15.64
C LEU A 544 -39.75 -18.43 -16.82
N VAL A 545 -39.16 -19.57 -17.19
CA VAL A 545 -39.65 -20.45 -18.25
C VAL A 545 -40.09 -21.79 -17.65
N GLU A 546 -41.30 -22.22 -17.99
CA GLU A 546 -41.88 -23.52 -17.62
C GLU A 546 -41.73 -24.51 -18.79
N GLU A 547 -41.26 -25.72 -18.51
CA GLU A 547 -41.16 -26.83 -19.49
C GLU A 547 -42.21 -27.94 -19.26
#